data_AF-A0A950EEX1-F1
#
_entry.id   AF-A0A950EEX1-F1
#
_cell.length_a   1.000
_cell.length_b   1.000
_cell.length_c   1.000
_cell.angle_alpha   90.00
_cell.angle_beta   90.00
_cell.angle_gamma   90.00
#
_symmetry.space_group_name_H-M   'P 1'
#
loop_
_entity.id
_entity.type
_entity.pdbx_description
1 polymer ?
#
loop_
_entity_poly.entity_id
_entity_poly.type
_entity_poly.pdbx_seq_one_letter_code
_entity_poly.pdbx_strand_id
1 'polypeptide(L)'
;MATCDDSGRGEPASWVDRREAPEDVSGSILARRSRRRAGPWRRSARRHWREQEVNTVTTRFGLIQVLESDLIWIPDGLVGFRSFTQYVHFPDPVVTGLSWLQCVTAPELAFGLIAPPLAISDYRLELRPGDRAALELDEQRSALVYVILNRGEGGGLTVNLQGPLVFNPVRRLGRQLVLTSSRYAVRYPLDPHQVHAPNLLPGPSPLRATA
;
A
#
# COMPACT_ATOMS: atom_id res chain seq x y z
N MET A 1 -0.53 -52.78 60.06
CA MET A 1 -1.10 -51.41 60.19
C MET A 1 -1.74 -51.13 58.84
N ALA A 2 -3.00 -51.52 58.59
CA ALA A 2 -4.26 -50.93 59.10
C ALA A 2 -4.48 -49.51 58.54
N THR A 3 -5.57 -49.15 57.84
CA THR A 3 -6.82 -49.81 57.36
C THR A 3 -7.35 -48.98 56.16
N CYS A 4 -8.04 -49.52 55.13
CA CYS A 4 -9.53 -49.62 54.95
C CYS A 4 -10.34 -48.35 55.37
N ASP A 5 -11.49 -47.92 54.81
CA ASP A 5 -12.34 -48.21 53.61
C ASP A 5 -13.53 -47.17 53.65
N ASP A 6 -14.44 -46.91 52.69
CA ASP A 6 -14.55 -47.02 51.21
C ASP A 6 -15.84 -46.24 50.75
N SER A 7 -15.99 -45.95 49.45
CA SER A 7 -17.25 -45.73 48.68
C SER A 7 -18.06 -44.41 48.76
N GLY A 8 -18.77 -44.10 47.65
CA GLY A 8 -19.82 -43.05 47.57
C GLY A 8 -20.05 -42.41 46.18
N ARG A 9 -20.09 -43.16 45.07
CA ARG A 9 -21.30 -43.45 44.24
C ARG A 9 -22.30 -42.30 44.01
N GLY A 10 -22.63 -42.04 42.73
CA GLY A 10 -23.78 -41.21 42.30
C GLY A 10 -23.82 -41.03 40.78
N GLU A 11 -24.61 -41.86 40.08
CA GLU A 11 -24.65 -41.97 38.60
C GLU A 11 -25.75 -41.11 37.92
N PRO A 12 -25.81 -41.04 36.56
CA PRO A 12 -26.47 -39.95 35.83
C PRO A 12 -27.93 -40.23 35.42
N ALA A 13 -28.60 -39.22 34.86
CA ALA A 13 -29.86 -39.38 34.12
C ALA A 13 -29.90 -38.52 32.85
N SER A 14 -30.39 -39.14 31.77
CA SER A 14 -30.61 -38.57 30.43
C SER A 14 -32.12 -38.58 30.09
N TRP A 15 -32.48 -38.30 28.83
CA TRP A 15 -33.84 -38.38 28.23
C TRP A 15 -34.81 -37.19 28.49
N VAL A 16 -35.66 -36.74 27.54
CA VAL A 16 -35.60 -36.78 26.05
C VAL A 16 -36.64 -35.82 25.42
N ASP A 17 -36.33 -35.31 24.22
CA ASP A 17 -37.20 -35.18 23.03
C ASP A 17 -38.59 -34.47 23.03
N ARG A 18 -38.78 -33.70 21.95
CA ARG A 18 -39.92 -33.69 21.01
C ARG A 18 -40.94 -32.53 21.01
N ARG A 19 -41.20 -32.05 19.78
CA ARG A 19 -42.37 -31.24 19.30
C ARG A 19 -42.39 -29.78 19.77
N GLU A 20 -42.94 -28.81 19.05
CA GLU A 20 -43.53 -28.74 17.69
C GLU A 20 -43.47 -27.26 17.24
N ALA A 21 -43.53 -26.99 15.93
CA ALA A 21 -43.99 -25.69 15.39
C ALA A 21 -45.41 -25.91 14.86
N PRO A 22 -46.34 -24.93 14.95
CA PRO A 22 -46.43 -23.95 13.87
C PRO A 22 -46.96 -22.53 14.21
N GLU A 23 -46.66 -21.61 13.29
CA GLU A 23 -47.46 -20.51 12.69
C GLU A 23 -48.38 -19.54 13.51
N ASP A 24 -48.20 -18.24 13.18
CA ASP A 24 -49.16 -17.13 13.01
C ASP A 24 -50.46 -17.03 13.84
N VAL A 25 -50.68 -15.84 14.45
CA VAL A 25 -51.80 -14.94 14.08
C VAL A 25 -51.44 -13.45 14.33
N SER A 26 -51.74 -12.63 13.33
CA SER A 26 -51.85 -11.16 13.26
C SER A 26 -52.08 -10.33 14.54
N GLY A 27 -51.36 -9.20 14.62
CA GLY A 27 -51.63 -8.09 15.56
C GLY A 27 -51.21 -6.72 15.01
N SER A 28 -52.07 -6.08 14.22
CA SER A 28 -51.79 -4.78 13.59
C SER A 28 -52.02 -3.58 14.53
N ILE A 29 -51.07 -2.64 14.61
CA ILE A 29 -51.30 -1.24 15.04
C ILE A 29 -50.40 -0.29 14.23
N LEU A 30 -50.97 0.85 13.80
CA LEU A 30 -50.27 1.85 13.00
C LEU A 30 -49.33 2.73 13.84
N ALA A 31 -48.11 2.98 13.36
CA ALA A 31 -47.33 4.15 13.80
C ALA A 31 -46.46 4.76 12.68
N ARG A 32 -47.01 5.78 12.02
CA ARG A 32 -46.33 6.98 11.48
C ARG A 32 -45.08 6.78 10.60
N ARG A 33 -45.30 6.92 9.28
CA ARG A 33 -44.29 7.32 8.28
C ARG A 33 -43.46 8.54 8.74
N SER A 34 -42.20 8.35 9.12
CA SER A 34 -41.23 9.45 9.14
C SER A 34 -40.72 9.70 7.72
N ARG A 35 -41.25 10.74 7.05
CA ARG A 35 -40.67 11.27 5.79
C ARG A 35 -39.29 11.88 6.10
N ARG A 36 -38.23 11.08 6.12
CA ARG A 36 -36.86 11.62 6.01
C ARG A 36 -36.70 12.15 4.59
N ARG A 37 -36.62 13.48 4.47
CA ARG A 37 -36.38 14.16 3.19
C ARG A 37 -35.07 13.64 2.59
N ALA A 38 -35.14 13.00 1.43
CA ALA A 38 -33.96 12.79 0.60
C ALA A 38 -33.45 14.18 0.16
N GLY A 39 -32.28 14.58 0.68
CA GLY A 39 -31.62 15.81 0.27
C GLY A 39 -31.17 15.72 -1.20
N PRO A 40 -31.30 16.78 -2.01
CA PRO A 40 -31.10 16.70 -3.46
C PRO A 40 -29.61 16.70 -3.86
N TRP A 41 -28.88 15.64 -3.53
CA TRP A 41 -27.51 15.41 -4.00
C TRP A 41 -27.46 14.57 -5.29
N ARG A 42 -28.17 15.08 -6.31
CA ARG A 42 -27.84 14.84 -7.72
C ARG A 42 -27.71 16.18 -8.45
N ARG A 43 -26.50 16.74 -8.46
CA ARG A 43 -26.02 17.52 -9.59
C ARG A 43 -24.61 17.09 -9.96
N SER A 44 -24.47 16.73 -11.23
CA SER A 44 -23.22 16.28 -11.83
C SER A 44 -22.14 17.35 -11.73
N ALA A 45 -21.01 16.99 -11.13
CA ALA A 45 -19.75 17.69 -11.37
C ALA A 45 -18.89 16.84 -12.32
N ARG A 46 -19.31 16.73 -13.58
CA ARG A 46 -18.36 16.40 -14.68
C ARG A 46 -17.46 17.62 -14.85
N ARG A 47 -16.54 17.85 -13.91
CA ARG A 47 -15.43 18.78 -14.13
C ARG A 47 -14.61 18.19 -15.26
N HIS A 48 -14.61 18.87 -16.40
CA HIS A 48 -13.54 18.72 -17.37
C HIS A 48 -12.30 19.24 -16.66
N TRP A 49 -11.50 18.33 -16.12
CA TRP A 49 -10.14 18.63 -15.76
C TRP A 49 -9.40 18.80 -17.09
N ARG A 50 -8.91 20.01 -17.37
CA ARG A 50 -7.78 20.13 -18.30
C ARG A 50 -6.62 19.51 -17.55
N GLU A 51 -6.11 18.39 -18.02
CA GLU A 51 -4.81 17.87 -17.58
C GLU A 51 -3.80 18.99 -17.81
N GLN A 52 -3.22 19.51 -16.74
CA GLN A 52 -2.18 20.52 -16.84
C GLN A 52 -0.83 19.80 -16.87
N GLU A 53 -0.08 20.08 -17.92
CA GLU A 53 1.31 19.68 -18.05
C GLU A 53 2.19 20.55 -17.14
N VAL A 54 2.91 19.92 -16.24
CA VAL A 54 3.92 20.53 -15.38
C VAL A 54 5.29 20.19 -15.97
N ASN A 55 5.85 21.13 -16.73
CA ASN A 55 7.20 21.01 -17.27
C ASN A 55 8.23 21.24 -16.15
N THR A 56 8.98 20.20 -15.79
CA THR A 56 9.99 20.25 -14.71
C THR A 56 11.36 19.98 -15.29
N VAL A 57 12.30 20.92 -15.14
CA VAL A 57 13.71 20.67 -15.43
C VAL A 57 14.32 19.92 -14.24
N THR A 58 15.06 18.84 -14.50
CA THR A 58 15.71 17.98 -13.51
C THR A 58 17.20 17.88 -13.79
N THR A 59 18.00 17.70 -12.75
CA THR A 59 19.47 17.60 -12.89
C THR A 59 19.91 16.30 -13.59
N ARG A 60 19.10 15.24 -13.53
CA ARG A 60 19.47 13.90 -14.00
C ARG A 60 18.85 13.51 -15.34
N PHE A 61 17.66 14.02 -15.66
CA PHE A 61 16.87 13.60 -16.83
C PHE A 61 16.57 14.76 -17.80
N GLY A 62 17.09 15.96 -17.53
CA GLY A 62 16.76 17.16 -18.29
C GLY A 62 15.31 17.60 -18.05
N LEU A 63 14.66 18.14 -19.08
CA LEU A 63 13.25 18.51 -19.01
C LEU A 63 12.37 17.26 -19.05
N ILE A 64 11.65 16.99 -17.96
CA ILE A 64 10.59 16.01 -17.92
C ILE A 64 9.23 16.71 -18.00
N GLN A 65 8.34 16.17 -18.83
CA GLN A 65 6.94 16.57 -18.86
C GLN A 65 6.20 15.69 -17.87
N VAL A 66 5.59 16.28 -16.85
CA VAL A 66 4.85 15.57 -15.81
C VAL A 66 3.40 16.02 -15.87
N LEU A 67 2.47 15.10 -16.10
CA LEU A 67 1.05 15.44 -16.01
C LEU A 67 0.65 15.57 -14.53
N GLU A 68 -0.30 16.45 -14.22
CA GLU A 68 -0.89 16.51 -12.87
C GLU A 68 -1.48 15.14 -12.45
N SER A 69 -1.85 14.27 -13.40
CA SER A 69 -2.26 12.88 -13.16
C SER A 69 -1.17 12.01 -12.53
N ASP A 70 0.10 12.30 -12.81
CA ASP A 70 1.24 11.43 -12.50
C ASP A 70 1.93 11.84 -11.18
N LEU A 71 1.52 12.99 -10.62
CA LEU A 71 1.99 13.48 -9.33
C LEU A 71 1.53 12.56 -8.19
N ILE A 72 2.51 12.05 -7.46
CA ILE A 72 2.35 11.33 -6.19
C ILE A 72 2.58 12.33 -5.05
N TRP A 73 1.60 12.44 -4.16
CA TRP A 73 1.70 13.24 -2.94
C TRP A 73 2.13 12.37 -1.76
N ILE A 74 3.18 12.79 -1.06
CA ILE A 74 3.71 12.18 0.16
C ILE A 74 3.56 13.21 1.29
N PRO A 75 2.43 13.23 2.03
CA PRO A 75 2.13 14.34 2.96
C PRO A 75 3.14 14.54 4.08
N ASP A 76 3.71 13.45 4.61
CA ASP A 76 4.75 13.47 5.66
C ASP A 76 6.17 13.77 5.13
N GLY A 77 6.30 13.89 3.80
CA GLY A 77 7.55 13.84 3.04
C GLY A 77 8.32 12.52 3.23
N LEU A 78 9.60 12.51 2.86
CA LEU A 78 10.51 11.39 3.13
C LEU A 78 11.37 11.64 4.37
N VAL A 79 11.93 10.58 4.96
CA VAL A 79 12.84 10.68 6.10
C VAL A 79 14.09 11.46 5.68
N GLY A 80 14.37 12.57 6.37
CA GLY A 80 15.43 13.52 6.01
C GLY A 80 15.01 14.61 4.99
N PHE A 81 13.85 14.48 4.36
CA PHE A 81 13.38 15.34 3.27
C PHE A 81 11.91 15.76 3.46
N ARG A 82 11.48 16.02 4.70
CA ARG A 82 10.07 16.22 5.08
C ARG A 82 9.35 17.36 4.36
N SER A 83 10.07 18.42 3.98
CA SER A 83 9.49 19.58 3.27
C SER A 83 9.12 19.27 1.82
N PHE A 84 9.63 18.19 1.26
CA PHE A 84 9.39 17.76 -0.11
C PHE A 84 8.28 16.71 -0.12
N THR A 85 7.15 17.05 -0.73
CA THR A 85 5.93 16.24 -0.68
C THR A 85 5.39 15.84 -2.05
N GLN A 86 5.86 16.47 -3.14
CA GLN A 86 5.37 16.23 -4.50
C GLN A 86 6.45 15.55 -5.34
N TYR A 87 6.13 14.36 -5.84
CA TYR A 87 7.04 13.52 -6.59
C TYR A 87 6.38 12.94 -7.84
N VAL A 88 7.19 12.53 -8.81
CA VAL A 88 6.77 11.66 -9.92
C VAL A 88 7.59 10.38 -9.89
N HIS A 89 6.95 9.25 -10.20
CA HIS A 89 7.59 7.92 -10.26
C HIS A 89 7.60 7.41 -11.71
N PHE A 90 8.76 6.99 -12.22
CA PHE A 90 8.90 6.46 -13.57
C PHE A 90 10.02 5.41 -13.66
N PRO A 91 9.93 4.42 -14.57
CA PRO A 91 10.98 3.42 -14.77
C PRO A 91 12.26 4.04 -15.35
N ASP A 92 13.41 3.44 -15.08
CA ASP A 92 14.64 3.79 -15.80
C ASP A 92 14.58 3.26 -17.25
N PRO A 93 14.97 4.05 -18.26
CA PRO A 93 14.86 3.66 -19.66
C PRO A 93 15.90 2.62 -20.11
N VAL A 94 16.95 2.36 -19.31
CA VAL A 94 18.07 1.46 -19.65
C VAL A 94 18.12 0.26 -18.70
N VAL A 95 17.96 0.48 -17.40
CA VAL A 95 18.13 -0.54 -16.36
C VAL A 95 16.79 -1.13 -15.95
N THR A 96 16.48 -2.33 -16.46
CA THR A 96 15.24 -3.05 -16.11
C THR A 96 15.15 -3.30 -14.60
N GLY A 97 14.00 -2.99 -14.00
CA GLY A 97 13.76 -3.13 -12.56
C GLY A 97 14.21 -1.93 -11.72
N LEU A 98 15.00 -1.01 -12.28
CA LEU A 98 15.25 0.30 -11.70
C LEU A 98 14.12 1.26 -12.06
N SER A 99 13.80 2.15 -11.13
CA SER A 99 12.89 3.27 -11.32
C SER A 99 13.37 4.47 -10.51
N TRP A 100 12.83 5.64 -10.79
CA TRP A 100 13.20 6.90 -10.16
C TRP A 100 11.99 7.54 -9.50
N LEU A 101 12.21 8.11 -8.32
CA LEU A 101 11.27 9.01 -7.67
C LEU A 101 11.89 10.42 -7.66
N GLN A 102 11.45 11.26 -8.58
CA GLN A 102 11.95 12.62 -8.77
C GLN A 102 11.07 13.61 -7.99
N CYS A 103 11.67 14.49 -7.21
CA CYS A 103 10.96 15.60 -6.59
C CYS A 103 10.62 16.66 -7.65
N VAL A 104 9.36 17.11 -7.67
CA VAL A 104 8.88 18.11 -8.65
C VAL A 104 9.24 19.54 -8.21
N THR A 105 9.39 19.76 -6.90
CA THR A 105 9.78 21.07 -6.33
C THR A 105 11.29 21.22 -6.10
N ALA A 106 12.10 20.19 -6.41
CA ALA A 106 13.57 20.19 -6.26
C ALA A 106 14.23 19.38 -7.39
N PRO A 107 14.66 20.02 -8.49
CA PRO A 107 15.28 19.40 -9.67
C PRO A 107 16.40 18.39 -9.40
N GLU A 108 17.18 18.64 -8.35
CA GLU A 108 18.35 17.88 -7.93
C GLU A 108 18.02 16.66 -7.06
N LEU A 109 16.80 16.61 -6.49
CA LEU A 109 16.40 15.59 -5.53
C LEU A 109 15.66 14.43 -6.22
N ALA A 110 16.39 13.36 -6.49
CA ALA A 110 15.83 12.12 -7.04
C ALA A 110 16.36 10.88 -6.30
N PHE A 111 15.48 9.89 -6.11
CA PHE A 111 15.81 8.62 -5.45
C PHE A 111 15.72 7.47 -6.45
N GLY A 112 16.77 6.64 -6.53
CA GLY A 112 16.70 5.37 -7.25
C GLY A 112 15.92 4.35 -6.43
N LEU A 113 14.98 3.66 -7.06
CA LEU A 113 14.05 2.72 -6.44
C LEU A 113 14.06 1.36 -7.16
N ILE A 114 14.00 0.28 -6.37
CA ILE A 114 13.71 -1.07 -6.89
C ILE A 114 12.56 -1.71 -6.11
N ALA A 115 11.88 -2.68 -6.72
CA ALA A 115 10.93 -3.52 -6.01
C ALA A 115 11.70 -4.45 -5.03
N PRO A 116 11.28 -4.62 -3.76
CA PRO A 116 12.02 -5.41 -2.78
C PRO A 116 12.37 -6.86 -3.19
N PRO A 117 11.53 -7.60 -3.94
CA PRO A 117 11.87 -8.95 -4.43
C PRO A 117 13.11 -9.01 -5.33
N LEU A 118 13.55 -7.90 -5.92
CA LEU A 118 14.81 -7.80 -6.68
C LEU A 118 16.05 -7.71 -5.78
N ALA A 119 15.88 -7.47 -4.48
CA ALA A 119 16.94 -7.49 -3.47
C ALA A 119 16.89 -8.76 -2.60
N ILE A 120 15.69 -9.16 -2.19
CA ILE A 120 15.46 -10.35 -1.36
C ILE A 120 14.08 -10.94 -1.68
N SER A 121 14.07 -12.18 -2.17
CA SER A 121 12.87 -12.82 -2.73
C SER A 121 11.76 -13.10 -1.72
N ASP A 122 12.09 -13.20 -0.43
CA ASP A 122 11.15 -13.43 0.68
C ASP A 122 10.68 -12.14 1.38
N TYR A 123 10.86 -10.97 0.74
CA TYR A 123 10.41 -9.70 1.32
C TYR A 123 8.90 -9.71 1.59
N ARG A 124 8.52 -9.41 2.84
CA ARG A 124 7.15 -9.36 3.34
C ARG A 124 6.94 -8.05 4.08
N LEU A 125 5.92 -7.32 3.67
CA LEU A 125 5.50 -6.07 4.31
C LEU A 125 4.08 -6.23 4.85
N GLU A 126 3.94 -6.07 6.16
CA GLU A 126 2.64 -5.99 6.83
C GLU A 126 2.33 -4.51 7.13
N LEU A 127 1.28 -3.99 6.51
CA LEU A 127 0.85 -2.61 6.72
C LEU A 127 -0.03 -2.52 7.98
N ARG A 128 0.40 -1.71 8.94
CA ARG A 128 -0.41 -1.41 10.14
C ARG A 128 -1.71 -0.70 9.71
N PRO A 129 -2.82 -0.84 10.45
CA PRO A 129 -4.10 -0.21 10.10
C PRO A 129 -4.00 1.31 9.85
N GLY A 130 -3.20 2.03 10.66
CA GLY A 130 -2.97 3.46 10.49
C GLY A 130 -2.19 3.83 9.22
N ASP A 131 -1.30 2.96 8.73
CA ASP A 131 -0.58 3.18 7.46
C ASP A 131 -1.48 2.89 6.26
N ARG A 132 -2.33 1.84 6.35
CA ARG A 132 -3.38 1.58 5.34
C ARG A 132 -4.36 2.75 5.23
N ALA A 133 -4.81 3.29 6.36
CA ALA A 133 -5.72 4.43 6.41
C ALA A 133 -5.09 5.70 5.83
N ALA A 134 -3.84 6.02 6.21
CA ALA A 134 -3.11 7.19 5.69
C ALA A 134 -2.86 7.13 4.17
N LEU A 135 -2.76 5.92 3.61
CA LEU A 135 -2.63 5.68 2.18
C LEU A 135 -3.97 5.51 1.44
N GLU A 136 -5.12 5.62 2.14
CA GLU A 136 -6.45 5.35 1.59
C GLU A 136 -6.56 4.00 0.84
N LEU A 137 -5.88 2.97 1.34
CA LEU A 137 -5.90 1.63 0.74
C LEU A 137 -7.18 0.88 1.13
N ASP A 138 -7.90 0.38 0.13
CA ASP A 138 -9.00 -0.55 0.34
C ASP A 138 -8.48 -2.01 0.54
N GLU A 139 -9.38 -2.94 0.81
CA GLU A 139 -9.05 -4.36 1.01
C GLU A 139 -8.81 -5.12 -0.31
N GLN A 140 -9.21 -4.54 -1.44
CA GLN A 140 -9.28 -5.22 -2.75
C GLN A 140 -8.11 -4.85 -3.66
N ARG A 141 -7.36 -3.78 -3.36
CA ARG A 141 -6.26 -3.28 -4.19
C ARG A 141 -4.91 -3.48 -3.56
N SER A 142 -3.95 -3.87 -4.40
CA SER A 142 -2.53 -3.90 -4.07
C SER A 142 -1.94 -2.50 -4.02
N ALA A 143 -1.16 -2.21 -2.98
CA ALA A 143 -0.23 -1.09 -2.98
C ALA A 143 1.01 -1.44 -3.80
N LEU A 144 1.68 -0.44 -4.37
CA LEU A 144 3.03 -0.61 -4.93
C LEU A 144 4.05 -0.41 -3.81
N VAL A 145 5.10 -1.24 -3.78
CA VAL A 145 6.13 -1.21 -2.73
C VAL A 145 7.51 -1.16 -3.36
N TYR A 146 8.32 -0.19 -2.93
CA TYR A 146 9.68 0.06 -3.40
C TYR A 146 10.63 0.28 -2.22
N VAL A 147 11.94 0.10 -2.45
CA VAL A 147 13.00 0.43 -1.48
C VAL A 147 14.04 1.35 -2.13
N ILE A 148 14.56 2.28 -1.35
CA ILE A 148 15.52 3.30 -1.81
C ILE A 148 16.92 2.69 -1.94
N LEU A 149 17.53 2.89 -3.11
CA LEU A 149 18.93 2.62 -3.41
C LEU A 149 19.85 3.67 -2.77
N ASN A 150 20.93 3.21 -2.16
CA ASN A 150 21.99 4.03 -1.57
C ASN A 150 23.36 3.52 -2.03
N ARG A 151 24.32 4.42 -2.19
CA ARG A 151 25.72 4.03 -2.42
C ARG A 151 26.30 3.44 -1.12
N GLY A 152 26.82 2.22 -1.21
CA GLY A 152 27.54 1.56 -0.11
C GLY A 152 28.96 2.09 0.05
N GLU A 153 29.52 1.93 1.24
CA GLU A 153 30.84 2.47 1.62
C GLU A 153 31.99 1.86 0.79
N GLY A 154 31.86 0.60 0.36
CA GLY A 154 32.78 -0.08 -0.56
C GLY A 154 32.53 0.21 -2.06
N GLY A 155 31.70 1.18 -2.41
CA GLY A 155 31.42 1.56 -3.80
C GLY A 155 30.29 0.77 -4.51
N GLY A 156 29.84 -0.34 -3.94
CA GLY A 156 28.65 -1.07 -4.40
C GLY A 156 27.32 -0.35 -4.09
N LEU A 157 26.19 -0.98 -4.42
CA LEU A 157 24.85 -0.49 -4.07
C LEU A 157 24.28 -1.22 -2.85
N THR A 158 23.43 -0.52 -2.11
CA THR A 158 22.67 -1.06 -0.98
C THR A 158 21.22 -0.58 -1.07
N VAL A 159 20.27 -1.27 -0.42
CA VAL A 159 18.90 -0.82 -0.24
C VAL A 159 18.50 -0.72 1.23
N ASN A 160 17.63 0.24 1.53
CA ASN A 160 16.99 0.35 2.85
C ASN A 160 15.70 -0.47 2.89
N LEU A 161 15.82 -1.73 3.34
CA LEU A 161 14.69 -2.65 3.47
C LEU A 161 13.79 -2.34 4.68
N GLN A 162 14.28 -1.56 5.67
CA GLN A 162 13.47 -1.08 6.80
C GLN A 162 12.66 0.19 6.47
N GLY A 163 12.99 0.89 5.39
CA GLY A 163 12.39 2.17 5.01
C GLY A 163 11.64 2.14 3.68
N PRO A 164 10.75 1.17 3.41
CA PRO A 164 10.10 1.04 2.12
C PRO A 164 9.16 2.22 1.85
N LEU A 165 9.07 2.57 0.56
CA LEU A 165 8.06 3.46 0.03
C LEU A 165 6.86 2.64 -0.40
N VAL A 166 5.68 3.04 0.05
CA VAL A 166 4.41 2.41 -0.29
C VAL A 166 3.53 3.44 -0.98
N PHE A 167 3.02 3.09 -2.16
CA PHE A 167 2.19 3.96 -2.98
C PHE A 167 0.80 3.35 -3.21
N ASN A 168 -0.22 4.19 -3.07
CA ASN A 168 -1.55 3.95 -3.61
C ASN A 168 -1.66 4.68 -4.96
N PRO A 169 -1.51 3.99 -6.11
CA PRO A 169 -1.53 4.65 -7.42
C PRO A 169 -2.91 5.22 -7.79
N VAL A 170 -4.00 4.72 -7.19
CA VAL A 170 -5.37 5.20 -7.46
C VAL A 170 -5.64 6.53 -6.77
N ARG A 171 -5.14 6.68 -5.53
CA ARG A 171 -5.26 7.91 -4.74
C ARG A 171 -4.10 8.87 -4.96
N ARG A 172 -3.02 8.38 -5.58
CA ARG A 172 -1.75 9.06 -5.80
C ARG A 172 -1.12 9.53 -4.49
N LEU A 173 -1.26 8.68 -3.46
CA LEU A 173 -0.69 8.89 -2.14
C LEU A 173 0.52 7.98 -1.95
N GLY A 174 1.58 8.51 -1.36
CA GLY A 174 2.77 7.76 -0.97
C GLY A 174 3.11 7.95 0.50
N ARG A 175 3.80 6.96 1.08
CA ARG A 175 4.36 7.04 2.43
C ARG A 175 5.66 6.27 2.52
N GLN A 176 6.66 6.84 3.19
CA GLN A 176 7.79 6.07 3.68
C GLN A 176 7.47 5.48 5.04
N LEU A 177 7.56 4.15 5.15
CA LEU A 177 7.39 3.46 6.43
C LEU A 177 8.72 3.39 7.18
N VAL A 178 8.65 3.11 8.48
CA VAL A 178 9.82 2.83 9.32
C VAL A 178 9.55 1.53 10.08
N LEU A 179 10.18 0.43 9.64
CA LEU A 179 9.95 -0.92 10.13
C LEU A 179 10.84 -1.25 11.34
N THR A 180 10.59 -0.57 12.46
CA THR A 180 11.40 -0.58 13.70
C THR A 180 11.60 -1.96 14.36
N SER A 181 10.78 -2.95 14.03
CA SER A 181 10.84 -4.31 14.62
C SER A 181 10.91 -5.40 13.55
N SER A 182 11.52 -5.09 12.41
CA SER A 182 11.68 -6.03 11.29
C SER A 182 13.05 -6.73 11.29
N ARG A 183 13.12 -7.90 10.64
CA ARG A 183 14.37 -8.65 10.37
C ARG A 183 15.26 -8.00 9.30
N TYR A 184 14.83 -6.86 8.74
CA TYR A 184 15.44 -6.25 7.57
C TYR A 184 16.56 -5.27 7.93
N ALA A 185 17.52 -5.08 7.02
CA ALA A 185 18.63 -4.15 7.20
C ALA A 185 18.35 -2.78 6.57
N VAL A 186 18.89 -1.72 7.19
CA VAL A 186 18.89 -0.35 6.62
C VAL A 186 19.87 -0.21 5.46
N ARG A 187 20.89 -1.08 5.42
CA ARG A 187 21.90 -1.18 4.35
C ARG A 187 22.07 -2.64 3.95
N TYR A 188 21.13 -3.16 3.17
CA TYR A 188 21.24 -4.50 2.57
C TYR A 188 22.03 -4.40 1.26
N PRO A 189 23.19 -5.08 1.08
CA PRO A 189 23.95 -5.05 -0.17
C PRO A 189 23.14 -5.62 -1.34
N LEU A 190 23.23 -4.97 -2.51
CA LEU A 190 22.72 -5.56 -3.75
C LEU A 190 23.84 -6.31 -4.46
N ASP A 191 23.61 -7.60 -4.69
CA ASP A 191 24.45 -8.41 -5.59
C ASP A 191 23.99 -8.17 -7.04
N PRO A 192 24.83 -7.58 -7.92
CA PRO A 192 24.48 -7.36 -9.33
C PRO A 192 24.25 -8.65 -10.12
N HIS A 193 24.61 -9.82 -9.58
CA HIS A 193 24.40 -11.12 -10.22
C HIS A 193 23.10 -11.83 -9.78
N GLN A 194 22.37 -11.32 -8.76
CA GLN A 194 21.12 -11.92 -8.27
C GLN A 194 19.84 -11.38 -8.94
N VAL A 195 19.89 -11.05 -10.23
CA VAL A 195 18.67 -10.66 -10.97
C VAL A 195 17.84 -11.89 -11.32
N HIS A 196 16.99 -12.34 -10.40
CA HIS A 196 15.85 -13.18 -10.75
C HIS A 196 14.83 -12.34 -11.51
N ALA A 197 14.64 -12.63 -12.79
CA ALA A 197 13.58 -12.01 -13.58
C ALA A 197 12.21 -12.38 -12.96
N PRO A 198 11.44 -11.40 -12.44
CA PRO A 198 10.07 -11.68 -12.04
C PRO A 198 9.27 -12.06 -13.28
N ASN A 199 8.44 -13.09 -13.17
CA ASN A 199 7.59 -13.56 -14.26
C ASN A 199 6.41 -12.57 -14.44
N LEU A 200 6.70 -11.43 -15.06
CA LEU A 200 5.76 -10.32 -15.26
C LEU A 200 4.83 -10.63 -16.43
N LEU A 201 3.53 -10.63 -16.16
CA LEU A 201 2.50 -10.48 -17.19
C LEU A 201 2.73 -9.15 -17.93
N PRO A 202 2.49 -9.09 -19.25
CA PRO A 202 2.75 -7.88 -20.04
C PRO A 202 1.88 -6.71 -19.55
N GLY A 203 2.55 -5.67 -19.03
CA GLY A 203 1.92 -4.39 -18.73
C GLY A 203 1.57 -3.60 -19.99
N PRO A 204 0.72 -2.57 -19.88
CA PRO A 204 0.38 -1.71 -21.01
C PRO A 204 1.63 -0.99 -21.56
N SER A 205 1.67 -0.82 -22.88
CA SER A 205 2.83 -0.30 -23.62
C SER A 205 3.32 1.07 -23.10
N PRO A 206 4.65 1.31 -23.05
CA PRO A 206 5.18 2.62 -22.70
C PRO A 206 4.76 3.68 -23.72
N LEU A 207 4.49 4.89 -23.21
CA LEU A 207 4.19 6.06 -24.04
C LEU A 207 5.39 6.38 -24.94
N ARG A 208 5.13 6.64 -26.22
CA ARG A 208 6.15 7.10 -27.16
C ARG A 208 6.53 8.54 -26.86
N ALA A 209 7.81 8.78 -26.59
CA ALA A 209 8.38 10.12 -26.78
C ALA A 209 8.37 10.45 -28.29
N THR A 210 7.76 11.58 -28.65
CA THR A 210 7.96 12.21 -29.97
C THR A 210 9.12 13.19 -29.89
N ALA A 211 9.96 13.18 -30.91
CA ALA A 211 11.06 14.14 -31.10
C ALA A 211 10.58 15.49 -31.66
#